data_AF-A0A2E8K2N6-F1
#
_entry.id   AF-A0A2E8K2N6-F1
#
_cell.length_a   1.000
_cell.length_b   1.000
_cell.length_c   1.000
_cell.angle_alpha   90.00
_cell.angle_beta   90.00
_cell.angle_gamma   90.00
#
_symmetry.space_group_name_H-M   'P 1'
#
loop_
_entity.id
_entity.type
_entity.pdbx_description
1 polymer ?
#
loop_
_entity_poly.entity_id
_entity_poly.type
_entity_poly.pdbx_seq_one_letter_code
_entity_poly.pdbx_strand_id
1 'polypeptide(L)'
;LYPLWLRCGEMLFRKQKITVKNEAIMVADADTVDLHLSSRAPASLEIAKDKNDASARQIELDVLSDKNAEIYWQRSDNYDTVLDLRIWGQANTALCRVMEKWLNHFYQVPVQIQPVEEVKDGKWVWHIGLDQESSSILNDLYNGNEVTGERNQRLVSLFRMEIRDKTLIRPDIAGQPIYLGMAMTADNLLRLKPQNLLVNLPLAEST
;
A
#
# COMPACT_ATOMS: atom_id res chain seq x y z
N LEU A 1 14.85 14.07 -5.73
CA LEU A 1 13.89 13.13 -5.10
C LEU A 1 14.02 11.81 -5.84
N TYR A 2 13.98 10.66 -5.15
CA TYR A 2 14.09 9.36 -5.82
C TYR A 2 12.78 9.03 -6.55
N PRO A 3 12.78 8.62 -7.85
CA PRO A 3 11.54 8.56 -8.65
C PRO A 3 10.47 7.62 -8.09
N LEU A 4 10.87 6.48 -7.50
CA LEU A 4 9.92 5.57 -6.87
C LEU A 4 9.18 6.21 -5.68
N TRP A 5 9.79 7.16 -4.96
CA TRP A 5 9.09 7.87 -3.90
C TRP A 5 7.96 8.73 -4.47
N LEU A 6 8.16 9.34 -5.63
CA LEU A 6 7.13 10.15 -6.27
C LEU A 6 5.99 9.26 -6.79
N ARG A 7 6.31 8.15 -7.47
CA ARG A 7 5.30 7.17 -7.89
C ARG A 7 4.52 6.58 -6.71
N CYS A 8 5.20 6.27 -5.60
CA CYS A 8 4.51 5.85 -4.36
C CYS A 8 3.65 6.97 -3.76
N GLY A 9 4.08 8.24 -3.89
CA GLY A 9 3.31 9.42 -3.49
C GLY A 9 1.99 9.55 -4.24
N GLU A 10 1.93 9.16 -5.51
CA GLU A 10 0.68 9.12 -6.28
C GLU A 10 -0.39 8.22 -5.65
N MET A 11 0.02 7.13 -5.01
CA MET A 11 -0.91 6.21 -4.34
C MET A 11 -1.69 6.88 -3.20
N LEU A 12 -1.17 7.98 -2.65
CA LEU A 12 -1.85 8.73 -1.57
C LEU A 12 -3.09 9.48 -2.06
N PHE A 13 -3.19 9.76 -3.37
CA PHE A 13 -4.29 10.54 -3.94
C PHE A 13 -4.98 9.88 -5.15
N ARG A 14 -4.37 8.86 -5.78
CA ARG A 14 -4.95 8.11 -6.90
C ARG A 14 -5.31 6.68 -6.49
N LYS A 15 -6.44 6.18 -7.00
CA LYS A 15 -6.83 4.78 -6.82
C LYS A 15 -5.91 3.89 -7.64
N GLN A 16 -5.55 2.75 -7.08
CA GLN A 16 -4.68 1.79 -7.75
C GLN A 16 -5.43 0.50 -8.06
N LYS A 17 -5.14 -0.11 -9.21
CA LYS A 17 -5.53 -1.47 -9.56
C LYS A 17 -4.39 -2.42 -9.21
N ILE A 18 -4.72 -3.48 -8.48
CA ILE A 18 -3.77 -4.50 -8.05
C ILE A 18 -3.92 -5.75 -8.92
N THR A 19 -2.78 -6.31 -9.32
CA THR A 19 -2.71 -7.63 -9.94
C THR A 19 -1.70 -8.47 -9.18
N VAL A 20 -2.13 -9.63 -8.69
CA VAL A 20 -1.25 -10.60 -8.00
C VAL A 20 -0.89 -11.72 -8.97
N LYS A 21 0.40 -11.92 -9.24
CA LYS A 21 0.89 -12.98 -10.14
C LYS A 21 2.24 -13.50 -9.68
N ASN A 22 2.36 -14.81 -9.43
CA ASN A 22 3.62 -15.47 -9.05
C ASN A 22 4.36 -14.71 -7.92
N GLU A 23 3.64 -14.42 -6.83
CA GLU A 23 4.12 -13.63 -5.67
C GLU A 23 4.40 -12.14 -5.93
N ALA A 24 4.43 -11.69 -7.18
CA ALA A 24 4.52 -10.27 -7.51
C ALA A 24 3.17 -9.57 -7.25
N ILE A 25 3.24 -8.40 -6.62
CA ILE A 25 2.07 -7.58 -6.33
C ILE A 25 2.19 -6.29 -7.15
N MET A 26 1.56 -6.29 -8.32
CA MET A 26 1.67 -5.22 -9.29
C MET A 26 0.60 -4.16 -9.01
N VAL A 27 1.03 -2.90 -8.95
CA VAL A 27 0.17 -1.76 -8.60
C VAL A 27 0.26 -0.71 -9.70
N ALA A 28 -0.84 -0.53 -10.41
CA ALA A 28 -1.01 0.41 -11.51
C ALA A 28 -2.09 1.45 -11.18
N ASP A 29 -2.06 2.62 -11.84
CA ASP A 29 -3.15 3.57 -11.71
C ASP A 29 -4.47 2.97 -12.24
N ALA A 30 -5.54 3.06 -11.46
CA ALA A 30 -6.82 2.44 -11.83
C ALA A 30 -7.45 3.13 -13.05
N ASP A 31 -7.43 4.47 -13.09
CA ASP A 31 -8.05 5.21 -14.20
C ASP A 31 -7.31 4.96 -15.51
N THR A 32 -5.97 4.92 -15.49
CA THR A 32 -5.15 4.60 -16.66
C THR A 32 -5.42 3.18 -17.17
N VAL A 33 -5.49 2.19 -16.27
CA VAL A 33 -5.84 0.82 -16.65
C VAL A 33 -7.23 0.75 -17.26
N ASP A 34 -8.23 1.35 -16.62
CA ASP A 34 -9.61 1.35 -17.10
C ASP A 34 -9.77 2.10 -18.43
N LEU A 35 -9.02 3.19 -18.65
CA LEU A 35 -8.99 3.91 -19.92
C LEU A 35 -8.43 3.04 -21.04
N HIS A 36 -7.35 2.31 -20.80
CA HIS A 36 -6.79 1.37 -21.78
C HIS A 36 -7.71 0.20 -22.09
N LEU A 37 -8.48 -0.27 -21.09
CA LEU A 37 -9.50 -1.30 -21.26
C LEU A 37 -10.72 -0.78 -22.02
N SER A 38 -11.18 0.44 -21.76
CA SER A 38 -12.38 1.04 -22.39
C SER A 38 -12.15 1.64 -23.77
N SER A 39 -10.92 2.07 -24.08
CA SER A 39 -10.49 2.46 -25.44
C SER A 39 -10.48 1.26 -26.42
N ARG A 40 -10.78 0.07 -25.92
CA ARG A 40 -10.94 -1.19 -26.68
C ARG A 40 -12.33 -1.74 -26.32
N ALA A 41 -13.09 -2.20 -27.32
CA ALA A 41 -14.45 -2.73 -27.10
C ALA A 41 -14.48 -3.79 -25.97
N PRO A 42 -15.59 -3.92 -25.21
CA PRO A 42 -15.60 -4.63 -23.93
C PRO A 42 -15.42 -6.13 -24.14
N ALA A 43 -14.46 -6.74 -23.45
CA ALA A 43 -14.36 -8.19 -23.32
C ALA A 43 -14.10 -8.57 -21.86
N SER A 44 -14.97 -9.45 -21.38
CA SER A 44 -14.95 -10.14 -20.09
C SER A 44 -13.60 -10.77 -19.78
N LEU A 45 -13.14 -10.61 -18.53
CA LEU A 45 -11.99 -11.32 -17.98
C LEU A 45 -12.32 -12.81 -17.80
N GLU A 46 -12.01 -13.63 -18.80
CA GLU A 46 -11.85 -15.08 -18.64
C GLU A 46 -10.38 -15.46 -18.79
N ILE A 47 -9.81 -16.10 -17.77
CA ILE A 47 -8.48 -16.71 -17.85
C ILE A 47 -8.69 -18.14 -18.36
N ALA A 48 -8.64 -18.33 -19.68
CA ALA A 48 -8.79 -19.64 -20.29
C ALA A 48 -7.48 -20.45 -20.19
N LYS A 49 -7.63 -21.72 -19.79
CA LYS A 49 -6.64 -22.77 -19.96
C LYS A 49 -6.56 -23.17 -21.43
N ASP A 50 -5.35 -23.52 -21.82
CA ASP A 50 -4.94 -24.16 -23.07
C ASP A 50 -4.66 -23.31 -24.32
N LYS A 51 -3.61 -23.79 -24.99
CA LYS A 51 -2.85 -23.20 -26.08
C LYS A 51 -3.68 -23.19 -27.36
N ASN A 52 -4.23 -22.03 -27.72
CA ASN A 52 -4.38 -21.52 -29.10
C ASN A 52 -5.49 -20.46 -29.15
N ASP A 53 -5.28 -19.30 -28.53
CA ASP A 53 -5.98 -18.10 -29.01
C ASP A 53 -5.13 -16.85 -28.84
N ALA A 54 -4.84 -16.21 -29.97
CA ALA A 54 -4.09 -14.97 -30.06
C ALA A 54 -5.06 -13.79 -29.96
N SER A 55 -5.61 -13.51 -28.77
CA SER A 55 -6.44 -12.31 -28.59
C SER A 55 -6.45 -11.67 -27.19
N ALA A 56 -5.77 -12.22 -26.18
CA ALA A 56 -5.50 -11.48 -24.94
C ALA A 56 -4.28 -10.56 -25.13
N ARG A 57 -4.49 -9.39 -25.73
CA ARG A 57 -3.42 -8.39 -25.95
C ARG A 57 -2.94 -7.83 -24.61
N GLN A 58 -1.70 -8.15 -24.27
CA GLN A 58 -1.01 -7.77 -23.04
C GLN A 58 -0.87 -6.24 -22.93
N ILE A 59 -1.23 -5.67 -21.78
CA ILE A 59 -0.90 -4.29 -21.44
C ILE A 59 0.55 -4.31 -20.93
N GLU A 60 1.48 -3.77 -21.70
CA GLU A 60 2.87 -3.60 -21.26
C GLU A 60 3.00 -2.23 -20.59
N LEU A 61 2.66 -2.16 -19.30
CA LEU A 61 3.06 -1.03 -18.47
C LEU A 61 4.45 -1.31 -17.90
N ASP A 62 5.29 -0.27 -17.85
CA ASP A 62 6.65 -0.41 -17.34
C ASP A 62 6.67 -0.48 -15.83
N VAL A 63 7.23 -1.57 -15.31
CA VAL A 63 7.45 -1.77 -13.88
C VAL A 63 8.70 -1.00 -13.49
N LEU A 64 8.55 -0.06 -12.54
CA LEU A 64 9.68 0.73 -12.06
C LEU A 64 10.61 -0.09 -11.19
N SER A 65 11.90 0.09 -11.44
CA SER A 65 13.02 -0.44 -10.69
C SER A 65 14.17 0.53 -10.67
N ASP A 66 15.16 0.30 -9.79
CA ASP A 66 16.39 1.10 -9.75
C ASP A 66 17.05 1.34 -11.12
N LYS A 67 16.91 0.38 -12.05
CA LYS A 67 17.54 0.44 -13.38
C LYS A 67 16.80 1.36 -14.36
N ASN A 68 15.50 1.53 -14.21
CA ASN A 68 14.65 2.27 -15.15
C ASN A 68 13.80 3.36 -14.47
N ALA A 69 13.98 3.63 -13.17
CA ALA A 69 13.19 4.59 -12.40
C ALA A 69 13.15 5.99 -13.02
N GLU A 70 14.22 6.40 -13.71
CA GLU A 70 14.33 7.71 -14.35
C GLU A 70 13.28 7.96 -15.45
N ILE A 71 12.68 6.91 -16.05
CA ILE A 71 11.61 7.07 -17.06
C ILE A 71 10.39 7.78 -16.46
N TYR A 72 10.20 7.70 -15.14
CA TYR A 72 9.10 8.33 -14.43
C TYR A 72 9.05 9.84 -14.69
N TRP A 73 10.19 10.53 -14.76
CA TRP A 73 10.22 11.99 -14.91
C TRP A 73 9.61 12.48 -16.22
N GLN A 74 9.79 11.71 -17.30
CA GLN A 74 9.26 12.07 -18.61
C GLN A 74 7.77 11.70 -18.75
N ARG A 75 7.24 10.94 -17.79
CA ARG A 75 5.92 10.29 -17.86
C ARG A 75 5.06 10.55 -16.61
N SER A 76 5.46 11.47 -15.74
CA SER A 76 4.78 11.70 -14.45
C SER A 76 3.31 12.04 -14.61
N ASP A 77 2.96 12.69 -15.72
CA ASP A 77 1.60 13.13 -16.00
C ASP A 77 0.77 12.06 -16.72
N ASN A 78 1.39 10.96 -17.15
CA ASN A 78 0.74 9.85 -17.86
C ASN A 78 0.19 8.79 -16.92
N TYR A 79 0.72 8.70 -15.69
CA TYR A 79 0.34 7.68 -14.69
C TYR A 79 0.36 6.23 -15.23
N ASP A 80 1.28 5.94 -16.14
CA ASP A 80 1.36 4.71 -16.92
C ASP A 80 2.51 3.79 -16.49
N THR A 81 2.98 3.97 -15.25
CA THR A 81 4.06 3.16 -14.65
C THR A 81 3.55 2.34 -13.48
N VAL A 82 4.17 1.17 -13.27
CA VAL A 82 3.74 0.15 -12.30
C VAL A 82 4.74 0.01 -11.17
N LEU A 83 4.24 -0.20 -9.96
CA LEU A 83 5.05 -0.57 -8.79
C LEU A 83 4.88 -2.07 -8.49
N ASP A 84 5.93 -2.67 -7.94
CA ASP A 84 5.89 -4.03 -7.37
C ASP A 84 6.03 -3.96 -5.85
N LEU A 85 4.93 -4.18 -5.14
CA LEU A 85 4.82 -4.06 -3.68
C LEU A 85 5.07 -5.36 -2.93
N ARG A 86 5.85 -6.29 -3.49
CA ARG A 86 6.41 -7.39 -2.68
C ARG A 86 7.03 -6.85 -1.39
N ILE A 87 6.87 -7.59 -0.30
CA ILE A 87 7.13 -7.14 1.08
C ILE A 87 8.52 -6.49 1.22
N TRP A 88 9.57 -7.17 0.73
CA TRP A 88 10.95 -6.70 0.78
C TRP A 88 11.39 -5.95 -0.49
N GLY A 89 10.42 -5.56 -1.33
CA GLY A 89 10.65 -4.84 -2.57
C GLY A 89 11.00 -3.37 -2.36
N GLN A 90 11.74 -2.82 -3.31
CA GLN A 90 12.14 -1.40 -3.36
C GLN A 90 10.94 -0.44 -3.29
N ALA A 91 9.82 -0.76 -3.96
CA ALA A 91 8.64 0.11 -3.98
C ALA A 91 7.94 0.12 -2.61
N ASN A 92 7.91 -1.02 -1.92
CA ASN A 92 7.33 -1.09 -0.58
C ASN A 92 8.17 -0.32 0.44
N THR A 93 9.49 -0.42 0.33
CA THR A 93 10.44 0.40 1.10
C THR A 93 10.30 1.89 0.78
N ALA A 94 10.15 2.25 -0.49
CA ALA A 94 9.90 3.61 -0.95
C ALA A 94 8.61 4.19 -0.37
N LEU A 95 7.52 3.41 -0.35
CA LEU A 95 6.25 3.81 0.25
C LEU A 95 6.40 4.10 1.76
N CYS A 96 7.21 3.31 2.48
CA CYS A 96 7.53 3.61 3.88
C CYS A 96 8.15 5.01 4.03
N ARG A 97 9.12 5.37 3.17
CA ARG A 97 9.76 6.69 3.21
C ARG A 97 8.79 7.83 2.89
N VAL A 98 7.84 7.59 1.98
CA VAL A 98 6.76 8.54 1.67
C VAL A 98 5.87 8.77 2.89
N MET A 99 5.43 7.71 3.56
CA MET A 99 4.61 7.80 4.77
C MET A 99 5.35 8.49 5.93
N GLU A 100 6.64 8.21 6.12
CA GLU A 100 7.47 8.91 7.11
C GLU A 100 7.55 10.41 6.83
N LYS A 101 7.74 10.81 5.57
CA LYS A 101 7.76 12.22 5.17
C LYS A 101 6.41 12.89 5.36
N TRP A 102 5.32 12.18 5.07
CA TRP A 102 3.96 12.66 5.30
C TRP A 102 3.74 12.98 6.79
N LEU A 103 4.07 12.04 7.67
CA LEU A 103 3.94 12.23 9.12
C LEU A 103 4.83 13.36 9.65
N ASN A 104 6.09 13.41 9.20
CA ASN A 104 7.02 14.47 9.59
C ASN A 104 6.57 15.85 9.08
N HIS A 105 5.92 15.93 7.91
CA HIS A 105 5.43 17.20 7.39
C HIS A 105 4.33 17.81 8.26
N PHE A 106 3.38 17.00 8.75
CA PHE A 106 2.23 17.49 9.52
C PHE A 106 2.51 17.61 11.02
N TYR A 107 3.19 16.63 11.61
CA TYR A 107 3.38 16.58 13.06
C TYR A 107 4.82 16.85 13.52
N GLN A 108 5.79 16.93 12.60
CA GLN A 108 7.22 17.00 12.95
C GLN A 108 7.67 15.85 13.85
N VAL A 109 6.95 14.72 13.80
CA VAL A 109 7.27 13.51 14.55
C VAL A 109 8.13 12.62 13.65
N PRO A 110 9.42 12.41 13.98
CA PRO A 110 10.27 11.50 13.22
C PRO A 110 9.85 10.06 13.53
N VAL A 111 9.43 9.34 12.48
CA VAL A 111 9.01 7.95 12.58
C VAL A 111 9.89 7.06 11.70
N GLN A 112 10.01 5.79 12.08
CA GLN A 112 10.66 4.76 11.29
C GLN A 112 9.64 3.69 10.93
N ILE A 113 9.42 3.47 9.63
CA ILE A 113 8.46 2.50 9.10
C ILE A 113 9.22 1.46 8.28
N GLN A 114 8.94 0.18 8.51
CA GLN A 114 9.48 -0.94 7.76
C GLN A 114 8.38 -1.94 7.39
N PRO A 115 8.44 -2.58 6.22
CA PRO A 115 7.54 -3.67 5.88
C PRO A 115 7.81 -4.88 6.80
N VAL A 116 6.78 -5.67 7.07
CA VAL A 116 6.86 -6.92 7.84
C VAL A 116 5.95 -7.98 7.21
N GLU A 117 6.29 -9.25 7.39
CA GLU A 117 5.50 -10.37 6.84
C GLU A 117 4.25 -10.66 7.66
N GLU A 118 4.36 -10.55 8.98
CA GLU A 118 3.26 -10.83 9.90
C GLU A 118 3.41 -10.03 11.20
N VAL A 119 2.32 -9.94 11.96
CA VAL A 119 2.30 -9.37 13.30
C VAL A 119 2.75 -10.45 14.30
N LYS A 120 4.04 -10.43 14.69
CA LYS A 120 4.63 -11.44 15.59
C LYS A 120 4.50 -11.13 17.08
N ASP A 121 4.15 -9.90 17.46
CA ASP A 121 4.14 -9.48 18.86
C ASP A 121 2.81 -9.81 19.55
N GLY A 122 2.87 -10.64 20.60
CA GLY A 122 1.73 -10.89 21.50
C GLY A 122 1.27 -9.68 22.31
N LYS A 123 1.92 -8.52 22.14
CA LYS A 123 1.57 -7.22 22.75
C LYS A 123 1.12 -6.21 21.69
N TRP A 124 0.35 -6.67 20.70
CA TRP A 124 -0.25 -5.76 19.74
C TRP A 124 -1.26 -4.85 20.43
N VAL A 125 -0.86 -3.60 20.69
CA VAL A 125 -1.69 -2.61 21.40
C VAL A 125 -2.30 -1.56 20.48
N TRP A 126 -1.72 -1.34 19.30
CA TRP A 126 -2.14 -0.27 18.40
C TRP A 126 -1.94 -0.63 16.93
N HIS A 127 -2.89 -0.22 16.08
CA HIS A 127 -2.78 -0.33 14.63
C HIS A 127 -3.44 0.84 13.90
N ILE A 128 -3.06 1.00 12.63
CA ILE A 128 -3.67 1.95 11.71
C ILE A 128 -3.88 1.25 10.36
N GLY A 129 -5.14 1.15 9.92
CA GLY A 129 -5.43 0.76 8.54
C GLY A 129 -5.14 1.93 7.59
N LEU A 130 -4.40 1.68 6.51
CA LEU A 130 -4.07 2.67 5.49
C LEU A 130 -5.18 2.84 4.45
N ASP A 131 -6.21 2.00 4.49
CA ASP A 131 -7.40 2.01 3.65
C ASP A 131 -8.59 1.45 4.44
N GLN A 132 -9.77 1.40 3.83
CA GLN A 132 -10.98 0.93 4.51
C GLN A 132 -10.97 -0.57 4.82
N GLU A 133 -10.46 -1.40 3.92
CA GLU A 133 -10.42 -2.86 4.08
C GLU A 133 -9.43 -3.24 5.17
N SER A 134 -8.22 -2.65 5.16
CA SER A 134 -7.21 -2.92 6.18
C SER A 134 -7.64 -2.43 7.56
N SER A 135 -8.31 -1.27 7.65
CA SER A 135 -8.90 -0.82 8.93
C SER A 135 -9.89 -1.84 9.48
N SER A 136 -10.78 -2.37 8.65
CA SER A 136 -11.76 -3.38 9.07
C SER A 136 -11.10 -4.69 9.49
N ILE A 137 -10.13 -5.18 8.71
CA ILE A 137 -9.41 -6.43 9.01
C ILE A 137 -8.63 -6.31 10.32
N LEU A 138 -7.87 -5.22 10.50
CA LEU A 138 -7.07 -5.03 11.71
C LEU A 138 -7.94 -4.83 12.95
N ASN A 139 -9.09 -4.15 12.84
CA ASN A 139 -10.04 -4.04 13.94
C ASN A 139 -10.58 -5.41 14.38
N ASP A 140 -10.93 -6.28 13.43
CA ASP A 140 -11.42 -7.62 13.74
C ASP A 140 -10.34 -8.45 14.45
N LEU A 141 -9.13 -8.48 13.90
CA LEU A 141 -8.01 -9.20 14.51
C LEU A 141 -7.67 -8.65 15.91
N TYR A 142 -7.70 -7.33 16.11
CA TYR A 142 -7.45 -6.71 17.41
C TYR A 142 -8.51 -7.08 18.45
N ASN A 143 -9.78 -7.15 18.06
CA ASN A 143 -10.89 -7.55 18.93
C ASN A 143 -11.00 -9.08 19.12
N GLY A 144 -10.11 -9.87 18.50
CA GLY A 144 -10.17 -11.33 18.54
C GLY A 144 -11.29 -11.95 17.70
N ASN A 145 -11.87 -11.18 16.77
CA ASN A 145 -12.86 -11.68 15.82
C ASN A 145 -12.18 -12.51 14.72
N GLU A 146 -12.89 -13.52 14.22
CA GLU A 146 -12.39 -14.34 13.12
C GLU A 146 -12.39 -13.55 11.79
N VAL A 147 -11.26 -13.58 11.09
CA VAL A 147 -11.14 -13.04 9.73
C VAL A 147 -11.09 -14.20 8.76
N THR A 148 -12.07 -14.26 7.86
CA THR A 148 -12.14 -15.27 6.80
C THR A 148 -10.87 -15.28 5.94
N GLY A 149 -10.48 -16.45 5.43
CA GLY A 149 -9.31 -16.57 4.56
C GLY A 149 -9.35 -15.65 3.33
N GLU A 150 -10.52 -15.42 2.73
CA GLU A 150 -10.69 -14.50 1.61
C GLU A 150 -10.33 -13.04 1.98
N ARG A 151 -10.85 -12.54 3.11
CA ARG A 151 -10.48 -11.21 3.63
C ARG A 151 -9.00 -11.14 3.99
N ASN A 152 -8.44 -12.20 4.54
CA ASN A 152 -7.01 -12.23 4.88
C ASN A 152 -6.13 -12.14 3.62
N GLN A 153 -6.52 -12.79 2.52
CA GLN A 153 -5.83 -12.69 1.22
C GLN A 153 -5.87 -11.29 0.59
N ARG A 154 -6.77 -10.41 1.05
CA ARG A 154 -6.81 -9.02 0.61
C ARG A 154 -5.73 -8.15 1.24
N LEU A 155 -5.08 -8.59 2.33
CA LEU A 155 -3.95 -7.88 2.91
C LEU A 155 -2.78 -7.89 1.91
N VAL A 156 -2.43 -6.70 1.44
CA VAL A 156 -1.38 -6.46 0.45
C VAL A 156 -0.02 -6.29 1.13
N SER A 157 0.03 -5.54 2.23
CA SER A 157 1.27 -5.32 2.97
C SER A 157 0.98 -4.97 4.42
N LEU A 158 1.88 -5.40 5.30
CA LEU A 158 1.93 -5.00 6.70
C LEU A 158 3.21 -4.20 6.94
N PHE A 159 3.12 -3.25 7.86
CA PHE A 159 4.24 -2.42 8.27
C PHE A 159 4.32 -2.34 9.77
N ARG A 160 5.53 -2.12 10.27
CA ARG A 160 5.81 -1.79 11.66
C ARG A 160 6.38 -0.38 11.71
N MET A 161 5.74 0.48 12.46
CA MET A 161 6.14 1.85 12.72
C MET A 161 6.64 2.00 14.16
N GLU A 162 7.75 2.73 14.31
CA GLU A 162 8.32 3.13 15.58
C GLU A 162 8.49 4.65 15.65
N ILE A 163 8.21 5.20 16.82
CA ILE A 163 8.51 6.59 17.18
C ILE A 163 9.58 6.54 18.26
N ARG A 164 10.76 7.09 17.99
CA ARG A 164 11.91 6.97 18.91
C ARG A 164 11.73 7.79 20.17
N ASP A 165 11.18 9.00 20.02
CA ASP A 165 10.86 9.85 21.15
C ASP A 165 9.54 9.42 21.79
N LYS A 166 9.66 8.66 22.88
CA LYS A 166 8.53 8.13 23.65
C LYS A 166 7.70 9.23 24.30
N THR A 167 8.25 10.44 24.49
CA THR A 167 7.51 11.56 25.10
C THR A 167 6.42 12.10 24.17
N LEU A 168 6.54 11.85 22.87
CA LEU A 168 5.55 12.22 21.87
C LEU A 168 4.37 11.24 21.80
N ILE A 169 4.43 10.12 22.54
CA ILE A 169 3.46 9.03 22.47
C ILE A 169 2.66 8.98 23.77
N ARG A 170 1.39 8.60 23.69
CA ARG A 170 0.58 8.28 24.87
C ARG A 170 1.30 7.28 25.79
N PRO A 171 1.33 7.50 27.12
CA PRO A 171 2.09 6.66 28.06
C PRO A 171 1.75 5.17 28.03
N ASP A 172 0.49 4.81 27.74
CA ASP A 172 0.03 3.42 27.67
C ASP A 172 0.49 2.67 26.40
N ILE A 173 0.94 3.40 25.38
CA ILE A 173 1.42 2.86 24.10
C ILE A 173 2.93 3.07 23.92
N ALA A 174 3.53 3.98 24.70
CA ALA A 174 4.94 4.35 24.60
C ALA A 174 5.88 3.13 24.65
N GLY A 175 6.71 2.98 23.61
CA GLY A 175 7.64 1.86 23.48
C GLY A 175 7.04 0.57 22.90
N GLN A 176 5.76 0.56 22.55
CA GLN A 176 5.16 -0.52 21.77
C GLN A 176 5.21 -0.21 20.27
N PRO A 177 5.28 -1.24 19.40
CA PRO A 177 5.19 -1.05 17.96
C PRO A 177 3.78 -0.63 17.54
N ILE A 178 3.71 0.20 16.50
CA ILE A 178 2.45 0.55 15.82
C ILE A 178 2.39 -0.22 14.51
N TYR A 179 1.38 -1.06 14.32
CA TYR A 179 1.23 -1.80 13.07
C TYR A 179 0.39 -1.03 12.05
N LEU A 180 0.81 -1.05 10.79
CA LEU A 180 0.04 -0.49 9.69
C LEU A 180 -0.36 -1.61 8.74
N GLY A 181 -1.56 -1.57 8.20
CA GLY A 181 -2.00 -2.52 7.18
C GLY A 181 -2.47 -1.81 5.92
N MET A 182 -2.27 -2.46 4.79
CA MET A 182 -2.76 -2.05 3.49
C MET A 182 -3.44 -3.24 2.83
N ALA A 183 -4.65 -3.05 2.33
CA ALA A 183 -5.46 -4.09 1.73
C ALA A 183 -6.19 -3.59 0.48
N MET A 184 -6.50 -4.54 -0.40
CA MET A 184 -7.31 -4.28 -1.58
C MET A 184 -8.77 -4.68 -1.34
N THR A 185 -9.68 -4.07 -2.09
CA THR A 185 -11.08 -4.50 -2.15
C THR A 185 -11.24 -5.81 -2.93
N ALA A 186 -12.44 -6.41 -2.90
CA ALA A 186 -12.77 -7.59 -3.70
C ALA A 186 -12.56 -7.37 -5.22
N ASP A 187 -12.67 -6.13 -5.69
CA ASP A 187 -12.46 -5.74 -7.10
C ASP A 187 -10.97 -5.48 -7.43
N ASN A 188 -10.05 -5.86 -6.55
CA ASN A 188 -8.61 -5.61 -6.62
C ASN A 188 -8.27 -4.11 -6.73
N LEU A 189 -9.07 -3.25 -6.09
CA LEU A 189 -8.78 -1.82 -6.00
C LEU A 189 -8.19 -1.47 -4.64
N LEU A 190 -7.15 -0.65 -4.64
CA LEU A 190 -6.56 -0.06 -3.46
C LEU A 190 -6.80 1.45 -3.47
N ARG A 191 -7.29 1.99 -2.36
CA ARG A 191 -7.42 3.42 -2.14
C ARG A 191 -6.85 3.79 -0.78
N LEU A 192 -5.64 4.33 -0.78
CA LEU A 192 -5.05 4.81 0.46
C LEU A 192 -5.82 6.00 1.02
N LYS A 193 -5.81 6.07 2.35
CA LYS A 193 -6.35 7.13 3.17
C LYS A 193 -5.20 7.68 4.02
N PRO A 194 -4.32 8.53 3.46
CA PRO A 194 -3.18 9.10 4.21
C PRO A 194 -3.60 9.87 5.46
N GLN A 195 -4.83 10.38 5.50
CA GLN A 195 -5.43 10.98 6.70
C GLN A 195 -5.52 10.02 7.88
N ASN A 196 -5.61 8.70 7.65
CA ASN A 196 -5.66 7.71 8.73
C ASN A 196 -4.36 7.71 9.55
N LEU A 197 -3.23 7.97 8.91
CA LEU A 197 -1.95 8.17 9.61
C LEU A 197 -1.98 9.42 10.48
N LEU A 198 -2.71 10.45 10.06
CA LEU A 198 -2.76 11.69 10.83
C LEU A 198 -3.68 11.55 12.06
N VAL A 199 -4.90 11.05 11.86
CA VAL A 199 -5.93 11.05 12.90
C VAL A 199 -5.79 9.92 13.92
N ASN A 200 -5.05 8.85 13.61
CA ASN A 200 -4.94 7.66 14.48
C ASN A 200 -3.53 7.46 15.06
N LEU A 201 -2.64 8.44 14.93
CA LEU A 201 -1.36 8.39 15.64
C LEU A 201 -1.60 8.53 17.15
N PRO A 202 -1.00 7.68 18.00
CA PRO A 202 -1.20 7.72 19.44
C PRO A 202 -0.32 8.79 20.09
N LEU A 203 -0.44 10.04 19.64
CA LEU A 203 0.34 11.16 20.17
C LEU A 203 -0.08 11.50 21.60
N ALA A 204 0.87 11.89 22.43
CA ALA A 204 0.58 12.45 23.74
C ALA A 204 -0.30 13.70 23.61
N GLU A 205 -1.21 13.91 24.57
CA GLU A 205 -1.99 15.15 24.61
C GLU A 205 -1.04 16.34 24.80
N SER A 206 -1.28 17.42 24.06
CA SER A 206 -0.56 18.67 24.27
C SER A 206 -1.00 19.26 25.62
N THR A 207 -0.11 19.26 26.59
CA THR A 207 -0.28 19.96 27.86
C THR A 207 -0.42 21.47 27.67
#